data_AF-A0A383DE18-F1
#
_entry.id   AF-A0A383DE18-F1
#
_cell.length_a   1.000
_cell.length_b   1.000
_cell.length_c   1.000
_cell.angle_alpha   90.00
_cell.angle_beta   90.00
_cell.angle_gamma   90.00
#
_symmetry.space_group_name_H-M   'P 1'
#
loop_
_entity.id
_entity.type
_entity.pdbx_description
1 polymer ?
#
loop_
_entity_poly.entity_id
_entity_poly.type
_entity_poly.pdbx_seq_one_letter_code
_entity_poly.pdbx_strand_id
1 'polypeptide(L)'
;GMLMAALRINIPTVFVSGGPMKAGVNKKGEKIDLVSVFEGVGKYKTGNINDEELKDLEENGCPTCGSCSGMFTANSMNCLLEVLGLALPGNGTILATDPSRLDLVKEAGKVIIDLIEKDLKPRDIINNDTILNAFALDMAMGGSTNTVLHMLAAAIEGGLSFDLSELNTLSKKTPYICKVSPATPNVHMEDVLNAGGISAILKELSKKPNILNLDRPTITGKTLGESIAKAKILNP
;
A
#
# COMPACT_ATOMS: atom_id res chain seq x y z
N GLY A 1 -4.30 -12.13 -6.60
CA GLY A 1 -5.08 -13.25 -6.02
C GLY A 1 -6.51 -12.83 -5.75
N MET A 2 -6.83 -12.42 -4.52
CA MET A 2 -8.21 -12.08 -4.14
C MET A 2 -8.82 -10.93 -4.95
N LEU A 3 -8.03 -9.92 -5.33
CA LEU A 3 -8.48 -8.84 -6.23
C LEU A 3 -9.00 -9.37 -7.58
N MET A 4 -8.27 -10.31 -8.19
CA MET A 4 -8.67 -10.95 -9.44
C MET A 4 -9.98 -11.72 -9.26
N ALA A 5 -10.13 -12.46 -8.15
CA ALA A 5 -11.36 -13.20 -7.86
C ALA A 5 -12.55 -12.26 -7.64
N ALA A 6 -12.36 -11.17 -6.90
CA ALA A 6 -13.39 -10.16 -6.67
C ALA A 6 -13.88 -9.52 -7.99
N LEU A 7 -12.95 -9.24 -8.92
CA LEU A 7 -13.29 -8.71 -10.23
C LEU A 7 -13.94 -9.76 -11.14
N ARG A 8 -13.54 -11.03 -11.08
CA ARG A 8 -14.17 -12.14 -11.84
C ARG A 8 -15.62 -12.38 -11.40
N ILE A 9 -15.82 -12.51 -10.10
CA ILE A 9 -17.13 -12.86 -9.50
C ILE A 9 -18.05 -11.63 -9.49
N ASN A 10 -17.46 -10.44 -9.29
CA ASN A 10 -18.12 -9.15 -9.31
C ASN A 10 -19.36 -9.08 -8.40
N ILE A 11 -19.18 -9.46 -7.13
CA ILE A 11 -20.16 -9.27 -6.05
C ILE A 11 -19.64 -8.20 -5.08
N PRO A 12 -20.52 -7.49 -4.34
CA PRO A 12 -20.10 -6.51 -3.33
C PRO A 12 -18.96 -7.06 -2.46
N THR A 13 -17.85 -6.34 -2.41
CA THR A 13 -16.59 -6.82 -1.79
C THR A 13 -15.86 -5.66 -1.12
N VAL A 14 -15.34 -5.89 0.09
CA VAL A 14 -14.42 -5.00 0.80
C VAL A 14 -13.11 -5.74 1.06
N PHE A 15 -11.98 -5.07 0.84
CA PHE A 15 -10.67 -5.60 1.19
C PHE A 15 -10.23 -5.12 2.57
N VAL A 16 -9.82 -6.07 3.40
CA VAL A 16 -9.16 -5.82 4.68
C VAL A 16 -7.87 -6.61 4.71
N SER A 17 -6.75 -5.89 4.63
CA SER A 17 -5.42 -6.49 4.73
C SER A 17 -5.02 -6.68 6.19
N GLY A 18 -4.11 -7.64 6.43
CA GLY A 18 -3.59 -7.92 7.78
C GLY A 18 -2.70 -6.80 8.34
N GLY A 19 -2.16 -5.94 7.48
CA GLY A 19 -1.25 -4.86 7.85
C GLY A 19 0.25 -5.25 7.84
N PRO A 20 1.14 -4.25 7.73
CA PRO A 20 2.58 -4.42 7.92
C PRO A 20 2.95 -4.76 9.37
N MET A 21 4.04 -5.51 9.52
CA MET A 21 4.75 -5.64 10.78
C MET A 21 5.48 -4.32 11.10
N LYS A 22 5.76 -4.10 12.39
CA LYS A 22 6.63 -2.99 12.79
C LYS A 22 8.08 -3.27 12.37
N ALA A 23 8.85 -2.23 12.01
CA ALA A 23 10.29 -2.40 11.80
C ALA A 23 10.99 -2.94 13.06
N GLY A 24 11.99 -3.80 12.83
CA GLY A 24 12.88 -4.29 13.86
C GLY A 24 13.86 -3.21 14.32
N VAL A 25 14.48 -3.44 15.48
CA VAL A 25 15.58 -2.61 15.98
C VAL A 25 16.68 -3.54 16.47
N ASN A 26 17.89 -3.37 15.94
CA ASN A 26 19.04 -4.18 16.34
C ASN A 26 19.59 -3.75 17.72
N LYS A 27 20.54 -4.49 18.29
CA LYS A 27 21.18 -4.14 19.58
C LYS A 27 21.92 -2.81 19.56
N LYS A 28 22.26 -2.29 18.38
CA LYS A 28 22.91 -0.98 18.19
C LYS A 28 21.89 0.17 18.11
N GLY A 29 20.59 -0.12 18.15
CA GLY A 29 19.51 0.88 18.09
C GLY A 29 19.13 1.30 16.67
N GLU A 30 19.61 0.59 15.64
CA GLU A 30 19.34 0.89 14.24
C GLU A 30 18.07 0.17 13.79
N LYS A 31 17.23 0.84 12.97
CA LYS A 31 16.08 0.19 12.35
C LYS A 31 16.55 -0.88 11.37
N ILE A 32 15.93 -2.05 11.45
CA ILE A 32 16.21 -3.19 10.58
C ILE A 32 14.91 -3.84 10.10
N ASP A 33 15.03 -4.59 9.02
CA ASP A 33 13.93 -5.32 8.40
C ASP A 33 14.44 -6.59 7.72
N LEU A 34 13.55 -7.30 7.02
CA LEU A 34 13.89 -8.54 6.31
C LEU A 34 15.01 -8.35 5.26
N VAL A 35 15.12 -7.18 4.63
CA VAL A 35 16.21 -6.90 3.69
C VAL A 35 17.54 -6.81 4.44
N SER A 36 17.54 -6.19 5.62
CA SER A 36 18.70 -6.13 6.50
C SER A 36 19.23 -7.52 6.85
N VAL A 37 18.33 -8.50 7.06
CA VAL A 37 18.69 -9.90 7.30
C VAL A 37 19.33 -10.54 6.06
N PHE A 38 18.75 -10.35 4.87
CA PHE A 38 19.32 -10.85 3.62
C PHE A 38 20.70 -10.26 3.32
N GLU A 39 20.87 -8.95 3.52
CA GLU A 39 22.17 -8.30 3.41
C GLU A 39 23.16 -8.78 4.47
N GLY A 40 22.67 -9.05 5.69
CA GLY A 40 23.44 -9.62 6.79
C GLY A 40 24.10 -10.95 6.40
N VAL A 41 23.36 -11.86 5.76
CA VAL A 41 23.92 -13.13 5.26
C VAL A 41 25.05 -12.87 4.26
N GLY A 42 24.91 -11.86 3.38
CA GLY A 42 25.97 -11.44 2.47
C GLY A 42 27.20 -10.91 3.20
N LYS A 43 27.00 -9.98 4.14
CA LYS A 43 28.06 -9.38 4.96
C LYS A 43 28.80 -10.42 5.81
N TYR A 44 28.09 -11.43 6.31
CA TYR A 44 28.70 -12.52 7.06
C TYR A 44 29.63 -13.36 6.17
N LYS A 45 29.17 -13.73 4.96
CA LYS A 45 29.99 -14.49 4.00
C LYS A 45 31.25 -13.75 3.55
N THR A 46 31.25 -12.42 3.54
CA THR A 46 32.43 -11.61 3.22
C THR A 46 33.31 -11.28 4.42
N GLY A 47 32.92 -11.72 5.63
CA GLY A 47 33.64 -11.44 6.88
C GLY A 47 33.44 -10.01 7.42
N ASN A 48 32.43 -9.28 6.94
CA ASN A 48 32.13 -7.92 7.38
C ASN A 48 31.34 -7.86 8.69
N ILE A 49 30.63 -8.93 9.04
CA ILE A 49 29.96 -9.10 10.33
C ILE A 49 30.27 -10.49 10.90
N ASN A 50 30.18 -10.63 12.21
CA ASN A 50 30.39 -11.91 12.91
C ASN A 50 29.07 -12.67 13.16
N ASP A 51 29.16 -13.86 13.79
CA ASP A 51 27.99 -14.69 14.13
C ASP A 51 27.00 -13.98 15.07
N GLU A 52 27.49 -13.19 16.02
CA GLU A 52 26.65 -12.47 17.00
C GLU A 52 25.84 -11.36 16.32
N GLU A 53 26.45 -10.64 15.39
CA GLU A 53 25.80 -9.59 14.60
C GLU A 53 24.80 -10.17 13.61
N LEU A 54 25.11 -11.31 12.97
CA LEU A 54 24.15 -11.99 12.09
C LEU A 54 22.94 -12.50 12.90
N LYS A 55 23.20 -13.11 14.06
CA LYS A 55 22.14 -13.58 14.97
C LYS A 55 21.27 -12.43 15.47
N ASP A 56 21.86 -11.26 15.74
CA ASP A 56 21.10 -10.08 16.14
C ASP A 56 20.12 -9.61 15.05
N LEU A 57 20.54 -9.66 13.77
CA LEU A 57 19.66 -9.36 12.64
C LEU A 57 18.54 -10.40 12.51
N GLU A 58 18.85 -11.69 12.65
CA GLU A 58 17.87 -12.78 12.60
C GLU A 58 16.79 -12.64 13.69
N GLU A 59 17.22 -12.43 14.94
CA GLU A 59 16.31 -12.37 16.09
C GLU A 59 15.44 -11.11 16.10
N ASN A 60 15.93 -9.99 15.56
CA ASN A 60 15.26 -8.69 15.66
C ASN A 60 14.66 -8.16 14.35
N GLY A 61 14.99 -8.75 13.19
CA GLY A 61 14.58 -8.24 11.87
C GLY A 61 13.08 -8.37 11.57
N CYS A 62 12.36 -9.26 12.28
CA CYS A 62 10.93 -9.51 12.12
C CYS A 62 10.24 -9.59 13.50
N PRO A 63 10.03 -8.46 14.19
CA PRO A 63 9.68 -8.45 15.62
C PRO A 63 8.21 -8.80 15.91
N THR A 64 7.31 -8.72 14.92
CA THR A 64 5.87 -8.94 15.09
C THR A 64 5.26 -9.68 13.90
N CYS A 65 4.01 -10.11 14.03
CA CYS A 65 3.23 -10.55 12.87
C CYS A 65 2.97 -9.39 11.90
N GLY A 66 2.52 -9.74 10.69
CA GLY A 66 2.22 -8.80 9.61
C GLY A 66 3.04 -9.10 8.35
N SER A 67 2.75 -8.36 7.27
CA SER A 67 3.62 -8.36 6.08
C SER A 67 4.92 -7.61 6.36
N CYS A 68 5.91 -7.64 5.47
CA CYS A 68 7.19 -6.93 5.63
C CYS A 68 7.01 -5.46 6.07
N SER A 69 7.96 -4.87 6.78
CA SER A 69 7.84 -3.50 7.30
C SER A 69 8.14 -2.39 6.27
N GLY A 70 8.78 -2.71 5.14
CA GLY A 70 9.09 -1.77 4.05
C GLY A 70 8.06 -1.75 2.91
N MET A 71 8.22 -0.85 1.95
CA MET A 71 7.38 -0.70 0.75
C MET A 71 7.66 -1.79 -0.31
N PHE A 72 7.46 -3.05 0.08
CA PHE A 72 7.55 -4.21 -0.80
C PHE A 72 6.17 -4.58 -1.37
N THR A 73 6.10 -5.62 -2.21
CA THR A 73 4.89 -6.02 -2.95
C THR A 73 3.63 -6.08 -2.09
N ALA A 74 3.71 -6.65 -0.88
CA ALA A 74 2.56 -6.77 0.01
C ALA A 74 2.00 -5.39 0.41
N ASN A 75 2.86 -4.48 0.86
CA ASN A 75 2.43 -3.14 1.27
C ASN A 75 2.04 -2.29 0.09
N SER A 76 2.78 -2.33 -1.03
CA SER A 76 2.38 -1.64 -2.25
C SER A 76 0.96 -2.03 -2.64
N MET A 77 0.67 -3.34 -2.79
CA MET A 77 -0.68 -3.80 -3.14
C MET A 77 -1.75 -3.44 -2.11
N ASN A 78 -1.44 -3.50 -0.80
CA ASN A 78 -2.40 -3.09 0.23
C ASN A 78 -2.73 -1.59 0.18
N CYS A 79 -1.74 -0.75 -0.15
CA CYS A 79 -1.93 0.68 -0.36
C CYS A 79 -2.69 0.95 -1.67
N LEU A 80 -2.42 0.19 -2.73
CA LEU A 80 -3.15 0.31 -3.99
C LEU A 80 -4.64 0.00 -3.84
N LEU A 81 -5.02 -0.92 -2.96
CA LEU A 81 -6.43 -1.21 -2.69
C LEU A 81 -7.20 0.00 -2.10
N GLU A 82 -6.53 0.90 -1.38
CA GLU A 82 -7.16 2.13 -0.87
C GLU A 82 -7.51 3.09 -2.01
N VAL A 83 -6.57 3.34 -2.92
CA VAL A 83 -6.75 4.27 -4.06
C VAL A 83 -7.60 3.69 -5.19
N LEU A 84 -7.60 2.36 -5.36
CA LEU A 84 -8.60 1.66 -6.18
C LEU A 84 -10.01 1.81 -5.61
N GLY A 85 -10.15 2.28 -4.37
CA GLY A 85 -11.42 2.50 -3.72
C GLY A 85 -12.07 1.22 -3.20
N LEU A 86 -11.33 0.12 -3.05
CA LEU A 86 -11.84 -1.18 -2.55
C LEU A 86 -11.49 -1.48 -1.09
N ALA A 87 -10.71 -0.62 -0.45
CA ALA A 87 -10.36 -0.72 0.96
C ALA A 87 -10.56 0.62 1.65
N LEU A 88 -10.76 0.57 2.97
CA LEU A 88 -10.90 1.75 3.79
C LEU A 88 -9.56 2.48 3.96
N PRO A 89 -9.58 3.81 4.15
CA PRO A 89 -8.38 4.57 4.48
C PRO A 89 -7.63 3.96 5.67
N GLY A 90 -6.31 3.81 5.54
CA GLY A 90 -5.44 3.18 6.54
C GLY A 90 -5.29 1.67 6.40
N ASN A 91 -5.99 1.03 5.45
CA ASN A 91 -5.85 -0.40 5.17
C ASN A 91 -4.38 -0.82 4.96
N GLY A 92 -3.63 -0.09 4.15
CA GLY A 92 -2.24 -0.36 3.81
C GLY A 92 -1.21 0.07 4.85
N THR A 93 -1.55 0.98 5.76
CA THR A 93 -0.55 1.61 6.65
C THR A 93 -0.70 1.26 8.13
N ILE A 94 -1.92 0.96 8.63
CA ILE A 94 -2.11 0.60 10.04
C ILE A 94 -1.28 -0.65 10.36
N LEU A 95 -0.58 -0.73 11.50
CA LEU A 95 0.23 -1.94 11.74
C LEU A 95 -0.66 -3.16 12.04
N ALA A 96 -0.15 -4.36 11.79
CA ALA A 96 -0.88 -5.60 12.08
C ALA A 96 -1.22 -5.75 13.57
N THR A 97 -0.35 -5.23 14.44
CA THR A 97 -0.51 -5.27 15.90
C THR A 97 -1.15 -4.00 16.47
N ASP A 98 -1.48 -3.00 15.64
CA ASP A 98 -2.11 -1.77 16.11
C ASP A 98 -3.56 -2.03 16.52
N PRO A 99 -4.02 -1.61 17.72
CA PRO A 99 -5.41 -1.79 18.15
C PRO A 99 -6.45 -1.25 17.15
N SER A 100 -6.13 -0.16 16.45
CA SER A 100 -7.02 0.45 15.44
C SER A 100 -7.26 -0.44 14.22
N ARG A 101 -6.43 -1.47 14.01
CA ARG A 101 -6.66 -2.49 12.96
C ARG A 101 -7.98 -3.22 13.18
N LEU A 102 -8.35 -3.49 14.44
CA LEU A 102 -9.62 -4.12 14.77
C LEU A 102 -10.80 -3.19 14.47
N ASP A 103 -10.64 -1.89 14.69
CA ASP A 103 -11.69 -0.91 14.38
C ASP A 103 -11.88 -0.77 12.87
N LEU A 104 -10.80 -0.82 12.08
CA LEU A 104 -10.86 -0.89 10.61
C LEU A 104 -11.65 -2.13 10.15
N VAL A 105 -11.42 -3.30 10.76
CA VAL A 105 -12.13 -4.55 10.42
C VAL A 105 -13.63 -4.42 10.74
N LYS A 106 -13.98 -3.87 11.92
CA LYS A 106 -15.38 -3.64 12.30
C LYS A 106 -16.06 -2.67 11.34
N GLU A 107 -15.38 -1.61 10.94
CA GLU A 107 -15.93 -0.63 10.01
C GLU A 107 -16.12 -1.22 8.61
N ALA A 108 -15.16 -2.00 8.12
CA ALA A 108 -15.31 -2.77 6.88
C ALA A 108 -16.53 -3.70 6.92
N GLY A 109 -16.81 -4.31 8.09
CA GLY A 109 -18.00 -5.11 8.32
C GLY A 109 -19.33 -4.36 8.22
N LYS A 110 -19.36 -3.05 8.51
CA LYS A 110 -20.55 -2.22 8.26
C LYS A 110 -20.64 -1.82 6.78
N VAL A 111 -19.51 -1.42 6.20
CA VAL A 111 -19.44 -0.98 4.80
C VAL A 111 -19.90 -2.07 3.86
N ILE A 112 -19.54 -3.34 4.10
CA ILE A 112 -20.01 -4.43 3.23
C ILE A 112 -21.54 -4.57 3.21
N ILE A 113 -22.24 -4.29 4.32
CA ILE A 113 -23.71 -4.29 4.35
C ILE A 113 -24.26 -3.19 3.45
N ASP A 114 -23.71 -1.97 3.57
CA ASP A 114 -24.09 -0.85 2.70
C ASP A 114 -23.84 -1.13 1.21
N LEU A 115 -22.73 -1.82 0.88
CA LEU A 115 -22.42 -2.19 -0.50
C LEU A 115 -23.41 -3.23 -1.04
N ILE A 116 -23.83 -4.19 -0.20
CA ILE A 116 -24.84 -5.18 -0.57
C ILE A 116 -26.19 -4.50 -0.82
N GLU A 117 -26.61 -3.59 0.07
CA GLU A 117 -27.88 -2.85 -0.08
C GLU A 117 -27.90 -1.97 -1.34
N LYS A 118 -26.76 -1.36 -1.68
CA LYS A 118 -26.61 -0.52 -2.88
C LYS A 118 -26.26 -1.30 -4.15
N ASP A 119 -26.02 -2.61 -4.03
CA ASP A 119 -25.50 -3.47 -5.09
C ASP A 119 -24.23 -2.91 -5.77
N LEU A 120 -23.37 -2.24 -4.98
CA LEU A 120 -22.15 -1.60 -5.48
C LEU A 120 -21.01 -2.64 -5.54
N LYS A 121 -20.57 -2.96 -6.76
CA LYS A 121 -19.64 -4.06 -7.04
C LYS A 121 -18.25 -3.57 -7.45
N PRO A 122 -17.21 -4.42 -7.37
CA PRO A 122 -15.85 -4.06 -7.74
C PRO A 122 -15.70 -3.46 -9.14
N ARG A 123 -16.43 -3.95 -10.15
CA ARG A 123 -16.37 -3.39 -11.52
C ARG A 123 -17.11 -2.07 -11.71
N ASP A 124 -17.95 -1.66 -10.76
CA ASP A 124 -18.57 -0.34 -10.75
C ASP A 124 -17.59 0.72 -10.25
N ILE A 125 -16.62 0.30 -9.44
CA ILE A 125 -15.57 1.15 -8.86
C ILE A 125 -14.32 1.14 -9.74
N ILE A 126 -13.83 -0.05 -10.10
CA ILE A 126 -12.56 -0.22 -10.84
C ILE A 126 -12.77 -0.02 -12.35
N ASN A 127 -12.05 0.96 -12.87
CA ASN A 127 -11.91 1.28 -14.29
C ASN A 127 -10.47 1.75 -14.59
N ASN A 128 -10.19 2.10 -15.85
CA ASN A 128 -8.88 2.59 -16.27
C ASN A 128 -8.42 3.82 -15.47
N ASP A 129 -9.31 4.75 -15.13
CA ASP A 129 -8.98 5.92 -14.32
C ASP A 129 -8.50 5.53 -12.90
N THR A 130 -9.19 4.59 -12.24
CA THR A 130 -8.76 4.11 -10.91
C THR A 130 -7.46 3.32 -10.96
N ILE A 131 -7.20 2.58 -12.05
CA ILE A 131 -5.93 1.88 -12.25
C ILE A 131 -4.80 2.88 -12.44
N LEU A 132 -5.02 3.96 -13.22
CA LEU A 132 -4.05 5.03 -13.36
C LEU A 132 -3.80 5.75 -12.02
N ASN A 133 -4.84 6.01 -11.22
CA ASN A 133 -4.67 6.54 -9.86
C ASN A 133 -3.79 5.60 -9.00
N ALA A 134 -4.02 4.29 -9.10
CA ALA A 134 -3.21 3.30 -8.38
C ALA A 134 -1.74 3.34 -8.81
N PHE A 135 -1.45 3.37 -10.11
CA PHE A 135 -0.08 3.52 -10.57
C PHE A 135 0.55 4.87 -10.22
N ALA A 136 -0.23 5.95 -10.18
CA ALA A 136 0.26 7.24 -9.72
C ALA A 136 0.67 7.17 -8.23
N LEU A 137 -0.12 6.52 -7.39
CA LEU A 137 0.27 6.28 -5.99
C LEU A 137 1.53 5.39 -5.91
N ASP A 138 1.57 4.30 -6.67
CA ASP A 138 2.68 3.35 -6.68
C ASP A 138 4.02 4.04 -7.02
N MET A 139 4.03 4.86 -8.08
CA MET A 139 5.21 5.63 -8.49
C MET A 139 5.58 6.69 -7.45
N ALA A 140 4.58 7.31 -6.81
CA ALA A 140 4.81 8.34 -5.81
C ALA A 140 5.43 7.81 -4.50
N MET A 141 5.20 6.54 -4.20
CA MET A 141 5.73 5.86 -3.02
C MET A 141 6.90 4.91 -3.31
N GLY A 142 7.33 4.82 -4.57
CA GLY A 142 8.40 3.89 -4.97
C GLY A 142 8.01 2.44 -4.74
N GLY A 143 6.76 2.09 -5.07
CA GLY A 143 6.21 0.76 -4.89
C GLY A 143 6.92 -0.32 -5.71
N SER A 144 6.63 -1.58 -5.38
CA SER A 144 7.27 -2.73 -6.02
C SER A 144 6.93 -2.81 -7.51
N THR A 145 7.90 -3.10 -8.37
CA THR A 145 7.67 -3.37 -9.80
C THR A 145 6.67 -4.51 -10.06
N ASN A 146 6.48 -5.42 -9.09
CA ASN A 146 5.48 -6.50 -9.18
C ASN A 146 4.04 -5.99 -9.19
N THR A 147 3.77 -4.77 -8.72
CA THR A 147 2.43 -4.16 -8.79
C THR A 147 1.95 -4.07 -10.23
N VAL A 148 2.85 -3.81 -11.20
CA VAL A 148 2.52 -3.79 -12.63
C VAL A 148 1.91 -5.13 -13.05
N LEU A 149 2.54 -6.25 -12.71
CA LEU A 149 2.03 -7.58 -13.05
C LEU A 149 0.68 -7.85 -12.38
N HIS A 150 0.55 -7.51 -11.10
CA HIS A 150 -0.68 -7.74 -10.34
C HIS A 150 -1.85 -6.87 -10.81
N MET A 151 -1.60 -5.61 -11.13
CA MET A 151 -2.61 -4.67 -11.61
C MET A 151 -3.05 -4.98 -13.03
N LEU A 152 -2.14 -5.37 -13.93
CA LEU A 152 -2.51 -5.84 -15.26
C LEU A 152 -3.34 -7.12 -15.20
N ALA A 153 -2.96 -8.08 -14.34
CA ALA A 153 -3.76 -9.27 -14.12
C ALA A 153 -5.15 -8.93 -13.59
N ALA A 154 -5.26 -8.00 -12.62
CA ALA A 154 -6.55 -7.53 -12.13
C ALA A 154 -7.37 -6.84 -13.23
N ALA A 155 -6.76 -6.00 -14.07
CA ALA A 155 -7.42 -5.32 -15.18
C ALA A 155 -8.05 -6.32 -16.16
N ILE A 156 -7.29 -7.35 -16.55
CA ILE A 156 -7.78 -8.44 -17.42
C ILE A 156 -9.03 -9.10 -16.81
N GLU A 157 -8.99 -9.42 -15.51
CA GLU A 157 -10.13 -10.03 -14.82
C GLU A 157 -11.32 -9.09 -14.60
N GLY A 158 -11.08 -7.79 -14.61
CA GLY A 158 -12.11 -6.75 -14.64
C GLY A 158 -12.73 -6.54 -16.03
N GLY A 159 -12.19 -7.17 -17.07
CA GLY A 159 -12.59 -6.91 -18.46
C GLY A 159 -12.13 -5.56 -18.98
N LEU A 160 -11.06 -4.99 -18.40
CA LEU A 160 -10.50 -3.70 -18.76
C LEU A 160 -9.36 -3.87 -19.75
N SER A 161 -9.38 -3.06 -20.81
CA SER A 161 -8.25 -2.91 -21.72
C SER A 161 -7.37 -1.77 -21.22
N PHE A 162 -6.12 -2.09 -20.86
CA PHE A 162 -5.15 -1.12 -20.37
C PHE A 162 -3.92 -1.12 -21.28
N ASP A 163 -3.56 0.03 -21.84
CA ASP A 163 -2.33 0.17 -22.61
C ASP A 163 -1.17 0.45 -21.66
N LEU A 164 -0.21 -0.49 -21.62
CA LEU A 164 0.98 -0.37 -20.78
C LEU A 164 1.79 0.90 -21.10
N SER A 165 1.70 1.41 -22.33
CA SER A 165 2.39 2.64 -22.73
C SER A 165 1.94 3.87 -21.92
N GLU A 166 0.73 3.84 -21.36
CA GLU A 166 0.20 4.90 -20.49
C GLU A 166 1.06 5.09 -19.23
N LEU A 167 1.68 4.01 -18.73
CA LEU A 167 2.56 4.08 -17.55
C LEU A 167 3.80 4.94 -17.80
N ASN A 168 4.34 4.95 -19.02
CA ASN A 168 5.48 5.79 -19.36
C ASN A 168 5.12 7.28 -19.29
N THR A 169 3.92 7.63 -19.74
CA THR A 169 3.43 9.01 -19.70
C THR A 169 3.12 9.43 -18.26
N LEU A 170 2.52 8.54 -17.47
CA LEU A 170 2.23 8.78 -16.07
C LEU A 170 3.52 8.92 -15.25
N SER A 171 4.48 8.02 -15.42
CA SER A 171 5.77 8.03 -14.71
C SER A 171 6.55 9.33 -14.89
N LYS A 172 6.57 9.90 -16.11
CA LYS A 172 7.22 11.20 -16.38
C LYS A 172 6.59 12.36 -15.60
N LYS A 173 5.33 12.24 -15.20
CA LYS A 173 4.58 13.30 -14.52
C LYS A 173 4.52 13.06 -13.01
N THR A 174 4.54 11.82 -12.54
CA THR A 174 4.38 11.49 -11.13
C THR A 174 5.66 11.72 -10.34
N PRO A 175 5.64 12.59 -9.31
CA PRO A 175 6.81 12.81 -8.47
C PRO A 175 6.98 11.67 -7.45
N TYR A 176 8.23 11.28 -7.17
CA TYR A 176 8.54 10.33 -6.10
C TYR A 176 8.66 11.06 -4.75
N ILE A 177 7.60 11.01 -3.93
CA ILE A 177 7.43 11.86 -2.74
C ILE A 177 7.47 11.11 -1.41
N CYS A 178 7.29 9.79 -1.39
CA CYS A 178 7.32 8.99 -0.16
C CYS A 178 8.39 7.92 -0.29
N LYS A 179 9.56 8.16 0.31
CA LYS A 179 10.69 7.22 0.30
C LYS A 179 10.64 6.35 1.54
N VAL A 180 10.51 5.05 1.35
CA VAL A 180 10.41 4.03 2.40
C VAL A 180 11.40 2.93 2.06
N SER A 181 11.88 2.14 3.04
CA SER A 181 12.68 0.94 2.80
C SER A 181 12.05 0.12 1.67
N PRO A 182 12.82 -0.28 0.64
CA PRO A 182 14.29 -0.30 0.59
C PRO A 182 14.94 1.00 0.10
N ALA A 183 14.17 2.00 -0.34
CA ALA A 183 14.74 3.22 -0.93
C ALA A 183 15.42 4.15 0.08
N THR A 184 15.06 4.03 1.36
CA THR A 184 15.75 4.67 2.48
C THR A 184 15.73 3.72 3.69
N PRO A 185 16.86 3.55 4.42
CA PRO A 185 16.98 2.49 5.42
C PRO A 185 16.17 2.73 6.71
N ASN A 186 15.82 3.99 7.01
CA ASN A 186 15.28 4.38 8.32
C ASN A 186 13.79 4.72 8.32
N VAL A 187 13.10 4.55 7.19
CA VAL A 187 11.67 4.85 7.05
C VAL A 187 10.95 3.57 6.66
N HIS A 188 9.95 3.19 7.44
CA HIS A 188 9.14 1.98 7.28
C HIS A 188 7.65 2.34 7.31
N MET A 189 6.77 1.36 7.15
CA MET A 189 5.33 1.60 7.05
C MET A 189 4.73 2.29 8.28
N GLU A 190 5.28 2.07 9.49
CA GLU A 190 4.80 2.80 10.67
C GLU A 190 5.04 4.31 10.56
N ASP A 191 6.14 4.72 9.91
CA ASP A 191 6.46 6.14 9.72
C ASP A 191 5.51 6.75 8.68
N VAL A 192 5.13 6.00 7.64
CA VAL A 192 4.11 6.41 6.67
C VAL A 192 2.77 6.63 7.35
N LEU A 193 2.35 5.71 8.23
CA LEU A 193 1.14 5.87 9.03
C LEU A 193 1.20 7.15 9.88
N ASN A 194 2.31 7.33 10.62
CA ASN A 194 2.53 8.49 11.48
C ASN A 194 2.57 9.81 10.70
N ALA A 195 3.00 9.79 9.44
CA ALA A 195 3.01 10.96 8.56
C ALA A 195 1.63 11.30 7.98
N GLY A 196 0.60 10.47 8.21
CA GLY A 196 -0.77 10.68 7.72
C GLY A 196 -1.26 9.64 6.71
N GLY A 197 -0.46 8.60 6.46
CA GLY A 197 -0.82 7.43 5.66
C GLY A 197 -1.03 7.73 4.17
N ILE A 198 -1.71 6.81 3.48
CA ILE A 198 -1.95 6.90 2.04
C ILE A 198 -2.80 8.12 1.67
N SER A 199 -3.78 8.47 2.49
CA SER A 199 -4.59 9.67 2.29
C SER A 199 -3.77 10.96 2.22
N ALA A 200 -2.71 11.09 3.02
CA ALA A 200 -1.82 12.25 2.97
C ALA A 200 -0.99 12.28 1.68
N ILE A 201 -0.46 11.13 1.25
CA ILE A 201 0.29 11.00 -0.02
C ILE A 201 -0.61 11.38 -1.21
N LEU A 202 -1.82 10.83 -1.27
CA LEU A 202 -2.80 11.13 -2.31
C LEU A 202 -3.21 12.61 -2.33
N LYS A 203 -3.36 13.21 -1.14
CA LYS A 203 -3.68 14.64 -1.03
C LYS A 203 -2.54 15.50 -1.57
N GLU A 204 -1.29 15.14 -1.31
CA GLU A 204 -0.13 15.84 -1.88
C GLU A 204 -0.09 15.67 -3.40
N LEU A 205 -0.26 14.45 -3.90
CA LEU A 205 -0.32 14.17 -5.34
C LEU A 205 -1.44 14.92 -6.06
N SER A 206 -2.60 15.08 -5.42
CA SER A 206 -3.75 15.78 -5.99
C SER A 206 -3.49 17.25 -6.30
N LYS A 207 -2.46 17.86 -5.68
CA LYS A 207 -2.05 19.24 -5.98
C LYS A 207 -1.47 19.37 -7.38
N LYS A 208 -0.99 18.27 -7.98
CA LYS A 208 -0.46 18.25 -9.33
C LYS A 208 -1.59 17.91 -10.31
N PRO A 209 -1.87 18.79 -11.30
CA PRO A 209 -2.99 18.59 -12.20
C PRO A 209 -2.80 17.34 -13.05
N ASN A 210 -3.92 16.67 -13.38
CA ASN A 210 -3.96 15.53 -14.30
C ASN A 210 -3.10 14.32 -13.86
N ILE A 211 -2.88 14.15 -12.56
CA ILE A 211 -2.26 12.93 -12.00
C ILE A 211 -3.30 11.99 -11.41
N LEU A 212 -4.25 12.55 -10.66
CA LEU A 212 -5.33 11.78 -10.03
C LEU A 212 -6.68 12.21 -10.58
N ASN A 213 -7.51 11.23 -10.91
CA ASN A 213 -8.94 11.41 -11.12
C ASN A 213 -9.66 11.34 -9.77
N LEU A 214 -10.06 12.50 -9.22
CA LEU A 214 -10.60 12.59 -7.86
C LEU A 214 -12.09 12.25 -7.76
N ASP A 215 -12.81 12.23 -8.88
CA ASP A 215 -14.27 12.04 -8.90
C ASP A 215 -14.69 10.56 -8.87
N ARG A 216 -13.71 9.65 -8.77
CA ARG A 216 -13.96 8.20 -8.76
C ARG A 216 -14.59 7.75 -7.45
N PRO A 217 -15.64 6.93 -7.48
CA PRO A 217 -16.27 6.42 -6.26
C PRO A 217 -15.34 5.46 -5.51
N THR A 218 -15.64 5.24 -4.24
CA THR A 218 -15.00 4.24 -3.38
C THR A 218 -16.07 3.42 -2.67
N ILE A 219 -15.67 2.34 -1.98
CA ILE A 219 -16.57 1.55 -1.15
C ILE A 219 -17.28 2.35 -0.05
N THR A 220 -16.80 3.54 0.30
CA THR A 220 -17.46 4.40 1.30
C THR A 220 -18.66 5.16 0.73
N GLY A 221 -18.92 5.04 -0.58
CA GLY A 221 -19.91 5.86 -1.30
C GLY A 221 -19.45 7.30 -1.56
N LYS A 222 -18.27 7.69 -1.07
CA LYS A 222 -17.63 8.97 -1.38
C LYS A 222 -16.66 8.83 -2.54
N THR A 223 -16.41 9.94 -3.21
CA THR A 223 -15.33 10.05 -4.19
C THR A 223 -13.95 9.98 -3.53
N LEU A 224 -12.91 9.69 -4.31
CA LEU A 224 -11.53 9.75 -3.85
C LEU A 224 -11.18 11.15 -3.30
N GLY A 225 -11.60 12.20 -4.00
CA GLY A 225 -11.38 13.60 -3.61
C GLY A 225 -11.99 13.95 -2.26
N GLU A 226 -13.23 13.52 -2.02
CA GLU A 226 -13.89 13.69 -0.71
C GLU A 226 -13.20 12.89 0.40
N SER A 227 -12.74 11.67 0.08
CA SER A 227 -12.07 10.79 1.03
C SER A 227 -10.75 11.37 1.54
N ILE A 228 -9.99 12.05 0.68
CA ILE A 228 -8.71 12.66 1.03
C ILE A 228 -8.81 14.15 1.39
N ALA A 229 -10.01 14.76 1.31
CA ALA A 229 -10.19 16.21 1.41
C ALA A 229 -9.57 16.81 2.68
N LYS A 230 -9.74 16.11 3.82
CA LYS A 230 -9.27 16.51 5.15
C LYS A 230 -7.92 15.91 5.55
N ALA A 231 -7.29 15.13 4.69
CA ALA A 231 -5.99 14.51 4.98
C ALA A 231 -4.90 15.58 5.13
N LYS A 232 -3.96 15.33 6.04
CA LYS A 232 -2.84 16.22 6.34
C LYS A 232 -1.57 15.41 6.48
N ILE A 233 -0.45 15.99 6.08
CA ILE A 233 0.88 15.49 6.45
C ILE A 233 1.10 15.88 7.90
N LEU A 234 1.29 14.88 8.78
CA LEU A 234 1.43 15.07 10.22
C LEU A 234 2.89 15.10 10.66
N ASN A 235 3.77 14.45 9.90
CA ASN A 235 5.21 14.38 10.13
C ASN A 235 5.92 14.43 8.77
N PRO A 236 6.27 15.65 8.27
CA PRO A 236 6.78 15.86 6.91
C PRO A 236 8.23 15.41 6.70
#